data_AF-A0A944UD74-F1
#
_entry.id   AF-A0A944UD74-F1
#
_cell.length_a   1.000
_cell.length_b   1.000
_cell.length_c   1.000
_cell.angle_alpha   90.00
_cell.angle_beta   90.00
_cell.angle_gamma   90.00
#
_symmetry.space_group_name_H-M   'P 1'
#
loop_
_entity.id
_entity.type
_entity.pdbx_description
1 polymer ?
#
loop_
_entity_poly.entity_id
_entity_poly.type
_entity_poly.pdbx_seq_one_letter_code
_entity_poly.pdbx_strand_id
1 'polypeptide(L)'
;MKLQDTPIHQHYGDGDIIVTEGIMSNNAYVIIKGNVRITQKVYKKTVTVGTLKEGEVFGEMALIAETVRNANVSAVGDVTVGVIG
;
A
#
# COMPACT_ATOMS: atom_id res chain seq x y z
N MET A 1 12.84 5.69 16.63
CA MET A 1 12.77 4.65 15.59
C MET A 1 12.32 5.34 14.31
N LYS A 2 13.05 5.21 13.19
CA LYS A 2 12.56 5.73 11.91
C LYS A 2 11.56 4.73 11.35
N LEU A 3 10.51 5.19 10.67
CA LEU A 3 9.48 4.33 10.07
C LEU A 3 10.06 3.25 9.13
N GLN A 4 11.23 3.52 8.57
CA GLN A 4 11.98 2.67 7.64
C GLN A 4 12.85 1.59 8.33
N ASP A 5 12.90 1.55 9.66
CA ASP A 5 13.63 0.54 10.44
C ASP A 5 12.76 -0.70 10.76
N THR A 6 11.80 -1.05 9.89
CA THR A 6 10.89 -2.19 10.11
C THR A 6 11.63 -3.53 10.04
N PRO A 7 11.30 -4.52 10.87
CA PRO A 7 11.99 -5.81 10.86
C PRO A 7 11.65 -6.70 9.66
N ILE A 8 10.55 -6.42 8.94
CA ILE A 8 10.06 -7.23 7.83
C ILE A 8 9.95 -6.37 6.58
N HIS A 9 10.67 -6.76 5.53
CA HIS A 9 10.59 -6.14 4.21
C HIS A 9 9.97 -7.09 3.20
N GLN A 10 9.18 -6.54 2.27
CA GLN A 10 8.60 -7.27 1.14
C GLN A 10 8.97 -6.58 -0.17
N HIS A 11 9.15 -7.39 -1.21
CA HIS A 11 9.56 -6.95 -2.55
C HIS A 11 8.48 -7.32 -3.56
N TYR A 12 8.22 -6.40 -4.48
CA TYR A 12 7.19 -6.51 -5.50
C TYR A 12 7.73 -6.02 -6.84
N GLY A 13 7.36 -6.72 -7.92
CA GLY A 13 7.63 -6.29 -9.29
C GLY A 13 6.52 -5.38 -9.84
N ASP A 14 6.73 -4.84 -11.04
CA ASP A 14 5.77 -3.93 -11.67
C ASP A 14 4.37 -4.55 -11.78
N GLY A 15 3.35 -3.82 -11.31
CA GLY A 15 1.95 -4.24 -11.38
C GLY A 15 1.50 -5.20 -10.27
N ASP A 16 2.40 -5.73 -9.45
CA ASP A 16 2.03 -6.61 -8.33
C ASP A 16 1.08 -5.89 -7.35
N ILE A 17 0.06 -6.62 -6.89
CA ILE A 17 -0.91 -6.10 -5.91
C ILE A 17 -0.36 -6.29 -4.50
N ILE A 18 -0.16 -5.17 -3.80
CA ILE A 18 0.32 -5.14 -2.41
C ILE A 18 -0.87 -5.13 -1.44
N VAL A 19 -1.91 -4.37 -1.80
CA VAL A 19 -3.15 -4.24 -1.01
C VAL A 19 -4.34 -4.35 -1.94
N THR A 20 -5.34 -5.12 -1.53
CA THR A 20 -6.60 -5.29 -2.25
C THR A 20 -7.74 -4.62 -1.49
N GLU A 21 -8.51 -3.80 -2.20
CA GLU A 21 -9.73 -3.15 -1.72
C GLU A 21 -10.76 -4.17 -1.21
N GLY A 22 -11.45 -3.84 -0.13
CA GLY A 22 -12.49 -4.68 0.49
C GLY A 22 -11.97 -5.85 1.33
N ILE A 23 -10.65 -6.06 1.39
CA ILE A 23 -10.03 -7.10 2.23
C ILE A 23 -9.72 -6.53 3.63
N MET A 24 -9.88 -7.35 4.67
CA MET A 24 -9.46 -7.00 6.02
C MET A 24 -7.99 -7.37 6.23
N SER A 25 -7.20 -6.48 6.84
CA SER A 25 -5.79 -6.72 7.11
C SER A 25 -5.28 -5.73 8.16
N ASN A 26 -4.43 -6.22 9.07
CA ASN A 26 -3.89 -5.43 10.18
C ASN A 26 -2.52 -4.80 9.90
N ASN A 27 -2.03 -4.87 8.66
CA ASN A 27 -0.73 -4.32 8.30
C ASN A 27 -0.88 -2.91 7.71
N ALA A 28 0.04 -2.02 8.02
CA ALA A 28 0.35 -0.85 7.21
C ALA A 28 1.74 -1.01 6.59
N TYR A 29 2.09 -0.15 5.65
CA TYR A 29 3.35 -0.27 4.92
C TYR A 29 4.01 1.09 4.75
N VAL A 30 5.33 1.14 4.86
CA VAL A 30 6.14 2.28 4.41
C VAL A 30 6.88 1.91 3.14
N ILE A 31 6.93 2.81 2.16
CA ILE A 31 7.68 2.59 0.93
C ILE A 31 9.15 2.87 1.21
N ILE A 32 9.98 1.82 1.20
CA ILE A 32 11.44 1.92 1.39
C ILE A 32 12.14 2.26 0.07
N LYS A 33 11.59 1.78 -1.05
CA LYS A 33 12.10 2.08 -2.40
C LYS A 33 10.98 1.92 -3.42
N GLY A 34 10.99 2.78 -4.43
CA GLY A 34 10.07 2.71 -5.57
C GLY A 34 8.81 3.54 -5.40
N ASN A 35 7.80 3.26 -6.20
CA ASN A 35 6.52 3.98 -6.19
C ASN A 35 5.35 3.00 -6.27
N VAL A 36 4.21 3.37 -5.73
CA VAL A 36 2.97 2.59 -5.83
C VAL A 36 1.85 3.44 -6.42
N ARG A 37 0.88 2.78 -7.05
CA ARG A 37 -0.34 3.40 -7.55
C ARG A 37 -1.51 2.98 -6.67
N ILE A 38 -2.33 3.96 -6.29
CA ILE A 38 -3.58 3.73 -5.57
C ILE A 38 -4.73 3.77 -6.56
N THR A 39 -5.59 2.76 -6.51
CA THR A 39 -6.82 2.71 -7.32
C THR A 39 -8.03 2.36 -6.49
N GLN A 40 -9.19 2.89 -6.85
CA GLN A 40 -10.46 2.58 -6.20
C GLN A 40 -11.50 2.15 -7.23
N LYS A 41 -12.41 1.26 -6.81
CA LYS A 41 -13.62 0.97 -7.59
C LYS A 41 -14.67 2.05 -7.33
N VAL A 42 -14.94 2.85 -8.34
CA VAL A 42 -16.01 3.84 -8.33
C VAL A 42 -17.07 3.39 -9.33
N TYR A 43 -18.23 3.00 -8.82
CA TYR A 43 -19.29 2.30 -9.57
C TYR A 43 -18.79 1.01 -10.23
N LYS A 44 -18.60 1.03 -11.55
CA LYS A 44 -18.13 -0.11 -12.37
C LYS A 44 -16.78 0.15 -13.02
N LYS A 45 -16.05 1.18 -12.57
CA LYS A 45 -14.75 1.56 -13.12
C LYS A 45 -13.70 1.58 -12.02
N THR A 46 -12.50 1.15 -12.38
CA THR A 46 -11.30 1.34 -11.55
C THR A 46 -10.68 2.67 -11.95
N VAL A 47 -10.52 3.57 -10.98
CA VAL A 47 -9.91 4.88 -11.18
C VAL A 47 -8.62 4.99 -10.39
N THR A 48 -7.58 5.58 -10.98
CA THR A 48 -6.37 5.95 -10.23
C THR A 48 -6.68 7.19 -9.41
N VAL A 49 -6.46 7.09 -8.11
CA VAL A 49 -6.72 8.19 -7.17
C VAL A 49 -5.43 8.86 -6.69
N GLY A 50 -4.28 8.23 -6.93
CA GLY A 50 -2.99 8.81 -6.63
C GLY A 50 -1.83 7.84 -6.85
N THR A 51 -0.63 8.35 -6.62
CA THR A 51 0.62 7.58 -6.56
C THR A 51 1.36 7.99 -5.31
N LEU A 52 1.99 7.03 -4.64
CA LEU A 52 2.87 7.29 -3.50
C LEU A 52 4.30 6.88 -3.84
N LYS A 53 5.27 7.52 -3.19
CA LYS A 53 6.70 7.36 -3.40
C LYS A 53 7.43 7.00 -2.11
N GLU A 54 8.71 6.75 -2.22
CA GLU A 54 9.61 6.48 -1.10
C GLU A 54 9.41 7.42 0.11
N GLY A 55 9.34 6.82 1.30
CA GLY A 55 9.09 7.48 2.57
C GLY A 55 7.61 7.63 2.95
N GLU A 56 6.69 7.47 1.99
CA GLU A 56 5.25 7.56 2.26
C GLU A 56 4.69 6.24 2.80
N VAL A 57 3.60 6.34 3.56
CA VAL A 57 2.90 5.22 4.21
C VAL A 57 1.58 4.96 3.49
N PHE A 58 1.18 3.69 3.41
CA PHE A 58 -0.14 3.31 2.92
C PHE A 58 -0.74 2.14 3.69
N GLY A 59 -2.06 2.03 3.62
CA GLY A 59 -2.83 0.98 4.28
C GLY A 59 -3.19 1.28 5.75
N GLU A 60 -2.70 2.37 6.31
CA GLU A 60 -2.94 2.80 7.68
C GLU A 60 -4.41 3.16 7.96
N MET A 61 -5.14 3.70 6.98
CA MET A 61 -6.53 4.14 7.18
C MET A 61 -7.46 3.02 7.66
N ALA A 62 -7.33 1.83 7.07
CA ALA A 62 -8.17 0.68 7.41
C ALA A 62 -7.90 0.16 8.83
N LEU A 63 -6.64 0.27 9.28
CA LEU A 63 -6.22 -0.09 10.62
C LEU A 63 -6.76 0.91 11.66
N ILE A 64 -6.64 2.22 11.37
CA ILE A 64 -7.12 3.28 12.27
C ILE A 64 -8.65 3.27 12.41
N ALA A 65 -9.36 3.00 11.32
CA ALA A 65 -10.82 3.00 11.29
C ALA A 65 -11.45 1.62 11.55
N GLU A 66 -10.66 0.60 11.89
CA GLU A 66 -11.10 -0.79 12.14
C GLU A 66 -12.04 -1.33 11.04
N THR A 67 -11.67 -1.10 9.79
CA THR A 67 -12.50 -1.40 8.61
C THR A 67 -11.69 -2.10 7.52
N VAL A 68 -12.34 -2.47 6.42
CA VAL A 68 -11.68 -3.07 5.25
C VAL A 68 -10.84 -2.04 4.50
N ARG A 69 -9.95 -2.50 3.60
CA ARG A 69 -9.17 -1.60 2.74
C ARG A 69 -10.08 -0.78 1.82
N ASN A 70 -9.93 0.54 1.82
CA ASN A 70 -10.73 1.46 0.98
C ASN A 70 -10.20 1.59 -0.46
N ALA A 71 -9.03 1.04 -0.77
CA ALA A 71 -8.41 1.14 -2.08
C ALA A 71 -7.47 -0.04 -2.33
N ASN A 72 -7.17 -0.29 -3.62
CA ASN A 72 -6.09 -1.17 -4.04
C ASN A 72 -4.78 -0.37 -4.11
N VAL A 73 -3.67 -1.04 -3.83
CA VAL A 73 -2.32 -0.51 -4.01
C VAL A 73 -1.51 -1.51 -4.81
N SER A 74 -0.94 -1.04 -5.92
CA SER A 74 -0.07 -1.85 -6.79
C SER A 74 1.30 -1.21 -6.96
N ALA A 75 2.33 -2.02 -7.14
CA ALA A 75 3.66 -1.55 -7.45
C ALA A 75 3.73 -0.87 -8.84
N VAL A 76 4.60 0.13 -8.95
CA VAL A 76 4.98 0.80 -10.21
C VAL A 76 6.49 0.64 -10.37
N GLY A 77 6.89 -0.30 -11.21
CA GLY A 77 8.26 -0.83 -11.22
C GLY A 77 8.58 -1.67 -9.99
N ASP A 78 9.86 -1.85 -9.71
CA ASP A 78 10.33 -2.57 -8.51
C ASP A 78 10.07 -1.74 -7.25
N VAL A 79 9.38 -2.35 -6.29
CA VAL A 79 9.02 -1.72 -5.01
C VAL A 79 9.50 -2.56 -3.84
N THR A 80 10.04 -1.90 -2.83
CA THR A 80 10.33 -2.50 -1.52
C THR A 80 9.55 -1.75 -0.46
N VAL A 81 8.84 -2.50 0.38
CA VAL A 81 8.08 -1.93 1.50
C VAL A 81 8.49 -2.56 2.81
N GLY A 82 8.48 -1.73 3.86
CA GLY A 82 8.55 -2.18 5.24
C GLY A 82 7.15 -2.45 5.78
N VAL A 83 6.96 -3.55 6.50
CA VAL A 83 5.69 -3.87 7.15
C VAL A 83 5.62 -3.21 8.52
N ILE A 84 4.57 -2.43 8.74
CA ILE A 84 4.23 -1.80 10.01
C ILE A 84 3.03 -2.55 10.57
N GLY A 85 3.17 -3.15 11.75
CA GLY A 85 2.14 -3.90 12.46
C GLY A 85 2.34 -3.80 13.96
#